data_AF-W4FGX8-F1
#
_entry.id   AF-W4FGX8-F1
#
_cell.length_a   1.000
_cell.length_b   1.000
_cell.length_c   1.000
_cell.angle_alpha   90.00
_cell.angle_beta   90.00
_cell.angle_gamma   90.00
#
_symmetry.space_group_name_H-M   'P 1'
#
loop_
_entity.id
_entity.type
_entity.pdbx_description
1 polymer ?
#
loop_
_entity_poly.entity_id
_entity_poly.type
_entity_poly.pdbx_seq_one_letter_code
_entity_poly.pdbx_strand_id
1 'polypeptide(L)'
;MNVLDLGFFNAIQCLQHQTLTTSIEELVLAVHSAFSDLDMRVLDKTFMTLQKVMEYICKIDGDNVYKLQHKKKDTLFVNGSLPPRLECDRDAAASIEAMEERIDDERRVDNMIELFDLIALFKAMST
;
A
#
# COMPACT_ATOMS: atom_id res chain seq x y z
N MET A 1 -0.07 -2.77 -3.82
CA MET A 1 0.05 -3.27 -2.42
C MET A 1 -1.33 -3.63 -1.90
N ASN A 2 -1.51 -4.83 -1.32
CA ASN A 2 -2.79 -5.33 -0.83
C ASN A 2 -2.68 -5.70 0.66
N VAL A 3 -3.58 -5.18 1.50
CA VAL A 3 -3.59 -5.44 2.95
C VAL A 3 -3.79 -6.94 3.27
N LEU A 4 -4.52 -7.65 2.40
CA LEU A 4 -4.82 -9.06 2.58
C LEU A 4 -3.55 -9.91 2.46
N ASP A 5 -2.77 -9.66 1.41
CA ASP A 5 -1.51 -10.35 1.14
C ASP A 5 -0.39 -9.91 2.11
N LEU A 6 -0.42 -8.65 2.56
CA LEU A 6 0.63 -8.07 3.41
C LEU A 6 0.76 -8.79 4.76
N GLY A 7 -0.32 -9.36 5.28
CA GLY A 7 -0.26 -10.03 6.58
C GLY A 7 -1.52 -10.74 7.03
N PHE A 8 -2.69 -10.37 6.51
CA PHE A 8 -3.95 -10.95 6.97
C PHE A 8 -4.08 -12.43 6.59
N PHE A 9 -3.85 -12.78 5.32
CA PHE A 9 -3.86 -14.18 4.87
C PHE A 9 -2.74 -15.00 5.49
N ASN A 10 -1.55 -14.43 5.63
CA ASN A 10 -0.44 -15.10 6.32
C ASN A 10 -0.82 -15.43 7.77
N ALA A 11 -1.49 -14.53 8.48
CA ALA A 11 -1.91 -14.79 9.86
C ALA A 11 -2.96 -15.90 9.96
N ILE A 12 -3.93 -15.93 9.04
CA ILE A 12 -4.93 -17.02 8.95
C ILE A 12 -4.22 -18.34 8.65
N GLN A 13 -3.30 -18.36 7.69
CA GLN A 13 -2.51 -19.56 7.36
C GLN A 13 -1.68 -20.03 8.56
N CYS A 14 -1.06 -19.12 9.30
CA CYS A 14 -0.32 -19.47 10.52
C CYS A 14 -1.18 -20.17 11.59
N LEU A 15 -2.46 -19.82 11.71
CA LEU A 15 -3.40 -20.51 12.59
C LEU A 15 -3.87 -21.83 11.98
N GLN A 16 -4.24 -21.82 10.71
CA GLN A 16 -4.69 -23.02 10.00
C GLN A 16 -3.63 -24.13 10.01
N HIS A 17 -2.35 -23.81 9.85
CA HIS A 17 -1.24 -24.77 9.89
C HIS A 17 -1.05 -25.46 11.26
N GLN A 18 -1.71 -24.98 12.32
CA GLN A 18 -1.70 -25.64 13.64
C GLN A 18 -2.71 -26.79 13.72
N THR A 19 -3.59 -26.91 12.71
CA THR A 19 -4.60 -27.96 12.63
C THR A 19 -4.18 -28.99 11.59
N LEU A 20 -4.23 -30.28 11.95
CA LEU A 20 -4.00 -31.37 11.00
C LEU A 20 -5.24 -31.57 10.13
N THR A 21 -5.03 -31.55 8.82
CA THR A 21 -6.10 -31.70 7.82
C THR A 21 -5.66 -32.75 6.79
N THR A 22 -6.53 -33.71 6.52
CA THR A 22 -6.27 -34.86 5.63
C THR A 22 -7.18 -34.89 4.41
N SER A 23 -8.19 -34.02 4.36
CA SER A 23 -9.07 -33.81 3.21
C SER A 23 -9.22 -32.32 2.88
N ILE A 24 -9.79 -32.03 1.70
CA ILE A 24 -10.11 -30.66 1.29
C ILE A 24 -11.18 -30.07 2.20
N GLU A 25 -12.16 -30.87 2.60
CA GLU A 25 -13.25 -30.46 3.48
C GLU A 25 -12.72 -30.07 4.87
N GLU A 26 -11.80 -30.85 5.42
CA GLU A 26 -11.11 -30.53 6.68
C GLU A 26 -10.28 -29.26 6.57
N LEU A 27 -9.59 -29.06 5.44
CA LEU A 27 -8.84 -27.83 5.18
C LEU A 27 -9.75 -26.59 5.14
N VAL A 28 -10.87 -26.66 4.43
CA VAL A 28 -11.84 -25.56 4.36
C VAL A 28 -12.38 -25.22 5.75
N LEU A 29 -12.74 -26.22 6.55
CA LEU A 29 -13.19 -26.02 7.94
C LEU A 29 -12.09 -25.39 8.81
N ALA A 30 -10.84 -25.84 8.68
CA ALA A 30 -9.72 -25.29 9.42
C ALA A 30 -9.45 -23.82 9.06
N VAL A 31 -9.57 -23.43 7.79
CA VAL A 31 -9.49 -22.02 7.36
C VAL A 31 -10.62 -21.19 7.97
N HIS A 32 -11.86 -21.71 7.95
CA HIS A 32 -12.99 -21.01 8.56
C HIS A 32 -12.83 -20.82 10.08
N SER A 33 -12.35 -21.85 10.80
CA SER A 33 -12.04 -21.72 12.23
C SER A 33 -10.92 -20.71 12.46
N ALA A 34 -9.81 -20.82 11.73
CA ALA A 34 -8.69 -19.89 11.84
C ALA A 34 -9.11 -18.43 11.58
N PHE A 35 -10.00 -18.18 10.62
CA PHE A 35 -10.57 -16.85 10.39
C PHE A 35 -11.41 -16.36 11.57
N SER A 36 -12.26 -17.21 12.13
CA SER A 36 -13.10 -16.89 13.30
C SER A 36 -12.28 -16.67 14.58
N ASP A 37 -11.19 -17.42 14.74
CA ASP A 37 -10.32 -17.38 15.92
C ASP A 37 -9.27 -16.28 15.84
N LEU A 38 -9.04 -15.71 14.65
CA LEU A 38 -8.06 -14.66 14.44
C LEU A 38 -8.48 -13.38 15.17
N ASP A 39 -7.58 -12.91 16.02
CA ASP A 39 -7.79 -11.66 16.75
C ASP A 39 -7.84 -10.45 15.80
N MET A 40 -8.89 -9.64 15.91
CA MET A 40 -9.08 -8.41 15.12
C MET A 40 -7.87 -7.46 15.18
N ARG A 41 -7.11 -7.49 16.29
CA ARG A 41 -5.86 -6.72 16.45
C ARG A 41 -4.83 -7.03 15.38
N VAL A 42 -4.87 -8.21 14.77
CA VAL A 42 -3.99 -8.57 13.65
C VAL A 42 -4.29 -7.71 12.43
N LEU A 43 -5.58 -7.49 12.13
CA LEU A 43 -5.98 -6.63 11.01
C LEU A 43 -5.57 -5.18 11.26
N ASP A 44 -5.80 -4.65 12.46
CA ASP A 44 -5.35 -3.30 12.86
C ASP A 44 -3.84 -3.13 12.69
N LYS A 45 -3.04 -4.08 13.19
CA LYS A 45 -1.59 -4.08 13.03
C LYS A 45 -1.19 -4.18 11.56
N THR A 46 -1.94 -4.89 10.73
CA THR A 46 -1.68 -5.03 9.29
C THR A 46 -1.95 -3.71 8.56
N PHE A 47 -3.05 -3.01 8.88
CA PHE A 47 -3.31 -1.67 8.35
C PHE A 47 -2.26 -0.64 8.75
N MET A 48 -1.78 -0.67 10.00
CA MET A 48 -0.64 0.19 10.40
C MET A 48 0.63 -0.14 9.63
N THR A 49 0.89 -1.43 9.38
CA THR A 49 2.01 -1.86 8.51
C THR A 49 1.85 -1.26 7.12
N LEU A 50 0.65 -1.36 6.54
CA LEU A 50 0.36 -0.83 5.21
C LEU A 50 0.64 0.67 5.11
N GLN A 51 0.17 1.47 6.08
CA GLN A 51 0.45 2.91 6.12
C GLN A 51 1.95 3.19 6.11
N LYS A 52 2.74 2.43 6.88
CA LYS A 52 4.19 2.61 6.91
C LYS A 52 4.88 2.12 5.66
N VAL A 53 4.44 1.02 5.06
CA VAL A 53 5.01 0.57 3.78
C VAL A 53 4.75 1.61 2.69
N MET A 54 3.57 2.23 2.63
CA MET A 54 3.29 3.31 1.68
C MET A 54 4.27 4.48 1.86
N GLU A 55 4.54 4.90 3.10
CA GLU A 55 5.56 5.93 3.37
C GLU A 55 6.94 5.53 2.85
N TYR A 56 7.36 4.27 3.05
CA TYR A 56 8.65 3.81 2.55
C TYR A 56 8.72 3.85 1.03
N ILE A 57 7.69 3.36 0.34
CA ILE A 57 7.62 3.36 -1.13
C ILE A 57 7.72 4.80 -1.66
N CYS A 58 7.00 5.75 -1.06
CA CYS A 58 7.10 7.15 -1.44
C CYS A 58 8.52 7.70 -1.28
N LYS A 59 9.21 7.37 -0.17
CA LYS A 59 10.58 7.84 0.09
C LYS A 59 11.62 7.30 -0.89
N ILE A 60 11.37 6.16 -1.53
CA ILE A 60 12.34 5.49 -2.42
C ILE A 60 11.85 5.42 -3.87
N ASP A 61 11.03 6.39 -4.29
CA ASP A 61 10.58 6.57 -5.68
C ASP A 61 9.91 5.31 -6.26
N GLY A 62 9.10 4.63 -5.46
CA GLY A 62 8.31 3.48 -5.92
C GLY A 62 8.99 2.11 -5.81
N ASP A 63 10.23 2.03 -5.33
CA ASP A 63 10.93 0.74 -5.17
C ASP A 63 10.30 -0.12 -4.03
N ASN A 64 10.49 -1.43 -4.13
CA ASN A 64 10.04 -2.43 -3.16
C ASN A 64 11.17 -2.89 -2.22
N VAL A 65 12.41 -2.43 -2.44
CA VAL A 65 13.55 -2.77 -1.58
C VAL A 65 13.65 -1.77 -0.41
N TYR A 66 12.95 -2.05 0.68
CA TYR A 66 13.00 -1.25 1.91
C TYR A 66 13.16 -2.10 3.17
N LYS A 67 13.73 -1.49 4.21
CA LYS A 67 13.74 -2.04 5.58
C LYS A 67 12.66 -1.37 6.40
N LEU A 68 11.55 -2.08 6.61
CA LEU A 68 10.48 -1.62 7.47
C LEU A 68 10.92 -1.62 8.93
N GLN A 69 10.95 -0.44 9.57
CA GLN A 69 11.27 -0.36 10.99
C GLN A 69 10.15 -0.98 11.85
N HIS A 70 10.54 -1.82 12.82
CA HIS A 70 9.61 -2.42 13.76
C HIS A 70 9.06 -1.36 14.73
N LYS A 71 7.93 -0.75 14.39
CA LYS A 71 7.17 0.06 15.34
C LYS A 71 6.55 -0.90 16.34
N LYS A 72 6.78 -0.66 17.64
CA LYS A 72 6.25 -1.45 18.75
C LYS A 72 4.72 -1.30 18.81
N LYS A 73 4.01 -1.88 17.84
CA LYS A 73 2.56 -1.68 17.63
C LYS A 73 1.78 -2.06 18.89
N ASP A 74 2.25 -3.06 19.62
CA ASP A 74 1.65 -3.49 20.88
C ASP A 74 1.64 -2.39 21.96
N THR A 75 2.61 -1.49 21.97
CA THR A 75 2.64 -0.36 22.92
C THR A 75 1.78 0.82 22.49
N LEU A 76 1.27 0.81 21.26
CA LEU A 76 0.41 1.87 20.70
C LEU A 76 -1.08 1.55 20.85
N PHE A 77 -1.43 0.36 21.35
CA PHE A 77 -2.79 0.04 21.73
C PHE A 77 -3.18 0.85 22.96
N VAL A 78 -4.05 1.83 22.78
CA VAL A 78 -4.66 2.62 23.85
C VAL A 78 -6.16 2.37 23.79
N ASN A 79 -6.77 2.00 24.91
CA ASN A 79 -8.21 1.69 25.00
C ASN A 79 -8.70 0.58 24.03
N GLY A 80 -7.83 -0.38 23.70
CA GLY A 80 -8.21 -1.57 22.93
C GLY A 80 -8.13 -1.44 21.42
N SER A 81 -7.73 -0.28 20.87
CA SER A 81 -7.52 -0.10 19.43
C SER A 81 -6.23 0.66 19.13
N LEU A 82 -5.76 0.52 17.89
CA LEU A 82 -4.65 1.29 17.35
C LEU A 82 -5.17 2.62 16.79
N PRO A 83 -4.35 3.69 16.80
CA PRO A 83 -4.71 4.92 16.13
C PRO A 83 -4.96 4.64 14.64
N PRO A 84 -6.13 5.05 14.09
CA PRO A 84 -6.51 4.72 12.72
C PRO A 84 -5.61 5.39 11.68
N ARG A 85 -4.97 6.51 12.07
CA ARG A 85 -4.01 7.25 11.24
C ARG A 85 -2.73 7.46 12.01
N LEU A 86 -1.61 7.16 11.35
CA LEU A 86 -0.28 7.52 11.83
C LEU A 86 0.12 8.86 11.27
N GLU A 87 0.96 9.60 12.01
CA GLU A 87 1.64 10.75 11.42
C GLU A 87 2.51 10.28 10.26
N CYS A 88 2.33 10.98 9.13
CA CYS A 88 3.10 10.80 7.92
C CYS A 88 4.50 11.37 8.13
N ASP A 89 5.50 10.65 7.67
CA ASP A 89 6.88 11.09 7.72
C ASP A 89 7.12 12.26 6.76
N ARG A 90 7.87 13.27 7.21
CA ARG A 90 8.13 14.48 6.41
C ARG A 90 8.86 14.19 5.10
N ASP A 91 9.76 13.22 5.07
CA ASP A 91 10.46 12.87 3.82
C ASP A 91 9.47 12.24 2.84
N ALA A 92 8.54 11.41 3.32
CA ALA A 92 7.53 10.80 2.48
C ALA A 92 6.59 11.88 1.90
N ALA A 93 6.20 12.86 2.71
CA ALA A 93 5.41 14.01 2.25
C ALA A 93 6.16 14.83 1.18
N ALA A 94 7.44 15.15 1.43
CA ALA A 94 8.26 15.87 0.46
C ALA A 94 8.45 15.09 -0.86
N SER A 95 8.61 13.76 -0.79
CA SER A 95 8.65 12.92 -1.98
C SER A 95 7.34 12.97 -2.78
N ILE A 96 6.19 13.02 -2.09
CA ILE A 96 4.87 13.15 -2.75
C ILE A 96 4.77 14.51 -3.44
N GLU A 97 5.11 15.61 -2.76
CA GLU A 97 5.11 16.95 -3.35
C GLU A 97 6.01 17.03 -4.60
N ALA A 98 7.21 16.45 -4.54
CA ALA A 98 8.12 16.41 -5.68
C ALA A 98 7.58 15.56 -6.85
N MET A 99 6.85 14.47 -6.58
CA MET A 99 6.17 13.68 -7.61
C MET A 99 5.02 14.47 -8.26
N GLU A 100 4.25 15.23 -7.48
CA GLU A 100 3.18 16.09 -8.01
C GLU A 100 3.73 17.17 -8.95
N GLU A 101 4.84 17.82 -8.58
CA GLU A 101 5.53 18.80 -9.44
C GLU A 101 5.97 18.17 -10.78
N ARG A 102 6.58 16.98 -10.74
CA ARG A 102 7.01 16.24 -11.94
C ARG A 102 5.82 15.92 -12.86
N ILE A 103 4.70 15.48 -12.31
CA ILE A 103 3.48 15.18 -13.07
C ILE A 103 2.95 16.45 -13.76
N ASP A 104 2.96 17.58 -13.07
CA ASP A 104 2.51 18.84 -13.64
C ASP A 104 3.45 19.33 -14.76
N ASP A 105 4.75 19.11 -14.62
CA ASP A 105 5.72 19.43 -15.66
C ASP A 105 5.57 18.54 -16.90
N GLU A 106 5.38 17.23 -16.73
CA GLU A 106 5.09 16.31 -17.83
C GLU A 106 3.82 16.75 -18.60
N ARG A 107 2.75 17.09 -17.88
CA ARG A 107 1.52 17.64 -18.49
C ARG A 107 1.76 18.92 -19.27
N ARG A 108 2.63 19.82 -18.78
CA ARG A 108 2.97 21.05 -19.51
C ARG A 108 3.71 20.75 -20.81
N VAL A 109 4.61 19.77 -20.79
CA VAL A 109 5.33 19.33 -21.99
C VAL A 109 4.37 18.71 -23.00
N ASP A 110 3.45 17.84 -22.57
CA ASP A 110 2.44 17.24 -23.46
C ASP A 110 1.56 18.30 -24.11
N ASN A 111 1.05 19.27 -23.33
CA ASN A 111 0.26 20.39 -23.86
C ASN A 111 1.05 21.24 -24.88
N MET A 112 2.35 21.43 -24.65
CA MET A 112 3.21 22.16 -25.60
C MET A 112 3.37 21.39 -26.91
N ILE A 113 3.58 20.07 -26.84
CA ILE A 113 3.69 19.20 -28.03
C ILE A 113 2.41 19.27 -28.86
N GLU A 114 1.24 19.10 -28.23
CA GLU A 114 -0.06 19.19 -28.89
C GLU A 114 -0.26 20.55 -29.59
N LEU A 115 0.15 21.65 -28.94
CA LEU A 115 0.09 22.98 -29.53
C LEU A 115 1.00 23.11 -30.75
N PHE A 116 2.22 22.58 -30.71
CA PHE A 116 3.13 22.61 -31.84
C PHE A 116 2.58 21.81 -33.03
N ASP A 117 2.00 20.64 -32.79
CA ASP A 117 1.37 19.81 -33.83
C ASP A 117 0.18 20.52 -34.47
N LEU A 118 -0.67 21.19 -33.67
CA LEU A 118 -1.79 21.99 -34.18
C LEU A 118 -1.30 23.13 -35.09
N ILE A 119 -0.24 23.84 -34.67
CA ILE A 119 0.35 24.93 -35.45
C ILE A 119 0.95 24.40 -36.76
N ALA A 120 1.61 23.24 -36.72
CA ALA A 120 2.18 22.60 -37.91
C ALA A 120 1.08 22.19 -38.91
N LEU A 121 -0.02 21.59 -38.43
CA LEU A 121 -1.20 21.26 -39.23
C LEU A 121 -1.82 22.50 -39.87
N PHE A 122 -2.03 23.57 -39.11
CA PHE A 122 -2.61 24.81 -39.64
C PHE A 122 -1.74 25.44 -40.74
N LYS A 123 -0.41 25.42 -40.56
CA LYS A 123 0.53 25.86 -41.60
C LYS A 123 0.45 25.01 -42.86
N ALA A 124 0.35 23.68 -42.73
CA ALA A 124 0.25 22.77 -43.86
C ALA A 124 -1.07 22.90 -44.64
N MET A 125 -2.17 23.26 -43.98
CA MET A 125 -3.47 23.51 -44.65
C MET A 125 -3.58 24.88 -45.32
N SER A 126 -2.72 25.83 -44.96
CA SER A 126 -2.73 27.20 -45.52
C SER A 126 -1.80 27.37 -46.72
N THR A 127 -1.09 26.32 -47.13
CA THR A 127 -0.23 26.23 -48.33
C THR A 127 -0.88 25.37 -49.39
#